data_AF-A0A922MJZ9-F1
#
_entry.id   AF-A0A922MJZ9-F1
#
_cell.length_a   1.000
_cell.length_b   1.000
_cell.length_c   1.000
_cell.angle_alpha   90.00
_cell.angle_beta   90.00
_cell.angle_gamma   90.00
#
_symmetry.space_group_name_H-M   'P 1'
#
loop_
_entity.id
_entity.type
_entity.pdbx_description
1 polymer ?
#
loop_
_entity_poly.entity_id
_entity_poly.type
_entity_poly.pdbx_seq_one_letter_code
_entity_poly.pdbx_strand_id
1 'polypeptide(L)'
;MIYTIIYNLLTMFGSGIFVFGGKIFVDRERRRDAITALPLEMSWKIFSYLDNTSLQTAARTSKTWSRIILSNKKLRNRLNHFELAIKLGSESLANFYRKNKRKIPKDKGRNYLPACKTIVTSTQTTILKSKRRGDDLTVYTKRFKLC
;
A
#
# COMPACT_ATOMS: atom_id res chain seq x y z
N MET A 1 5.47 28.98 18.42
CA MET A 1 6.95 28.86 18.46
C MET A 1 7.59 28.22 17.23
N ILE A 2 6.91 27.36 16.45
CA ILE A 2 7.51 26.74 15.25
C ILE A 2 7.61 27.74 14.06
N TYR A 3 6.62 28.63 13.93
CA TYR A 3 6.61 29.67 12.88
C TYR A 3 7.83 30.61 12.95
N THR A 4 8.32 30.93 14.14
CA THR A 4 9.46 31.82 14.34
C THR A 4 10.78 31.17 13.91
N ILE A 5 10.92 29.84 14.05
CA ILE A 5 12.10 29.11 13.59
C ILE A 5 12.12 29.06 12.06
N ILE A 6 10.95 28.85 11.43
CA ILE A 6 10.83 28.83 9.96
C ILE A 6 11.11 30.22 9.37
N TYR A 7 10.58 31.29 9.96
CA TYR A 7 10.83 32.66 9.50
C TYR A 7 12.29 33.08 9.71
N ASN A 8 12.91 32.76 10.85
CA ASN A 8 14.32 33.09 11.10
C ASN A 8 15.27 32.29 10.19
N LEU A 9 14.92 31.04 9.81
CA LEU A 9 15.69 30.30 8.81
C LEU A 9 15.55 30.90 7.40
N LEU A 10 14.40 31.53 7.10
CA LEU A 10 14.15 32.16 5.80
C LEU A 10 14.89 33.50 5.65
N THR A 11 15.08 34.25 6.73
CA THR A 11 15.72 35.58 6.72
C THR A 11 17.24 35.56 6.81
N MET A 12 17.85 34.45 7.26
CA MET A 12 19.31 34.36 7.47
C MET A 12 20.14 34.03 6.21
N PHE A 13 19.54 34.03 5.02
CA PHE A 13 20.23 33.81 3.74
C PHE A 13 20.29 35.06 2.85
N GLY A 14 20.03 36.25 3.41
CA GLY A 14 19.85 37.50 2.68
C GLY A 14 21.11 38.32 2.36
N SER A 15 22.33 37.80 2.54
CA SER A 15 23.55 38.59 2.32
C SER A 15 24.59 37.81 1.53
N GLY A 16 24.54 37.93 0.20
CA GLY A 16 25.51 37.36 -0.72
C GLY A 16 26.79 38.20 -0.79
N ILE A 17 27.94 37.53 -0.72
CA ILE A 17 29.27 38.13 -0.94
C ILE A 17 29.64 37.93 -2.42
N PHE A 18 30.04 39.00 -3.09
CA PHE A 18 30.53 38.98 -4.47
C PHE A 18 32.04 38.66 -4.50
N VAL A 19 32.42 37.60 -5.22
CA VAL A 19 33.82 37.32 -5.56
C VAL A 19 33.92 37.09 -7.08
N PHE A 20 34.77 37.88 -7.73
CA PHE A 20 35.04 37.83 -9.18
C PHE A 20 35.62 36.46 -9.60
N GLY A 21 35.06 35.86 -10.66
CA GLY A 21 35.71 34.77 -11.40
C GLY A 21 35.12 33.37 -11.25
N GLY A 22 34.14 33.14 -10.38
CA GLY A 22 33.34 31.92 -10.37
C GLY A 22 32.01 32.15 -11.07
N LYS A 23 31.56 31.24 -11.95
CA LYS A 23 30.14 31.19 -12.35
C LYS A 23 29.31 30.97 -11.09
N ILE A 24 28.85 32.07 -10.48
CA ILE A 24 27.87 32.05 -9.40
C ILE A 24 26.64 31.39 -10.01
N PHE A 25 26.14 30.34 -9.37
CA PHE A 25 24.90 29.67 -9.74
C PHE A 25 23.74 30.65 -9.57
N VAL A 26 23.61 31.59 -10.51
CA VAL A 26 22.43 32.40 -10.69
C VAL A 26 21.30 31.44 -11.03
N ASP A 27 20.36 31.32 -10.10
CA ASP A 27 18.94 31.11 -10.36
C ASP A 27 18.61 30.30 -11.61
N ARG A 28 18.91 29.01 -11.55
CA ARG A 28 18.14 28.00 -12.29
C ARG A 28 17.44 27.09 -11.31
N GLU A 29 16.38 27.62 -10.72
CA GLU A 29 15.07 26.99 -10.54
C GLU A 29 15.02 25.47 -10.71
N ARG A 30 15.69 24.78 -9.81
CA ARG A 30 15.13 23.56 -9.25
C ARG A 30 15.08 23.84 -7.77
N ARG A 31 13.92 24.33 -7.30
CA ARG A 31 13.55 24.24 -5.89
C ARG A 31 13.60 22.75 -5.56
N ARG A 32 14.79 22.23 -5.23
CA ARG A 32 14.94 20.85 -4.78
C ARG A 32 14.10 20.77 -3.53
N ASP A 33 13.14 19.85 -3.51
CA ASP A 33 12.31 19.61 -2.35
C ASP A 33 13.23 19.46 -1.14
N ALA A 34 13.15 20.40 -0.19
CA ALA A 34 14.05 20.44 0.96
C ALA A 34 14.05 19.10 1.71
N ILE A 35 12.90 18.42 1.75
CA ILE A 35 12.72 17.09 2.36
C ILE A 35 13.50 15.99 1.62
N THR A 36 13.65 16.08 0.30
CA THR A 36 14.37 15.09 -0.52
C THR A 36 15.88 15.31 -0.53
N ALA A 37 16.33 16.51 -0.19
CA ALA A 37 17.74 16.84 -0.05
C ALA A 37 18.33 16.38 1.30
N LEU A 38 17.46 16.07 2.28
CA LEU A 38 17.86 15.58 3.58
C LEU A 38 18.27 14.09 3.53
N PRO A 39 19.11 13.63 4.48
CA PRO A 39 19.30 12.22 4.76
C PRO A 39 17.97 11.53 5.05
N LEU A 40 17.84 10.28 4.62
CA LEU A 40 16.59 9.52 4.63
C LEU A 40 15.99 9.42 6.05
N GLU A 41 16.86 9.30 7.05
CA GLU A 41 16.52 9.23 8.47
C GLU A 41 15.82 10.50 8.95
N MET A 42 16.30 11.66 8.50
CA MET A 42 15.73 12.96 8.85
C MET A 42 14.38 13.14 8.18
N SER A 43 14.27 12.77 6.90
CA SER A 43 12.99 12.80 6.18
C SER A 43 11.94 11.90 6.85
N TRP A 44 12.32 10.69 7.27
CA TRP A 44 11.43 9.79 8.01
C TRP A 44 11.01 10.36 9.36
N LYS A 45 11.93 11.02 10.07
CA LYS A 45 11.61 11.67 11.35
C LYS A 45 10.59 12.79 11.15
N ILE A 46 10.75 13.61 10.11
CA ILE A 46 9.77 14.64 9.74
C ILE A 46 8.39 14.00 9.46
N PHE A 47 8.34 12.98 8.60
CA PHE A 47 7.08 12.29 8.29
C PHE A 47 6.47 11.58 9.52
N SER A 48 7.27 11.22 10.53
CA SER A 48 6.75 10.58 11.74
C SER A 48 5.93 11.51 12.62
N TYR A 49 6.20 12.83 12.56
CA TYR A 49 5.45 13.86 13.27
C TYR A 49 4.12 14.23 12.61
N LEU A 50 3.87 13.78 11.37
CA LEU A 50 2.60 14.02 10.70
C LEU A 50 1.48 13.15 11.29
N ASP A 51 0.29 13.73 11.35
CA ASP A 51 -0.96 13.00 11.56
C ASP A 51 -1.28 12.10 10.35
N ASN A 52 -2.22 11.17 10.52
CA ASN A 52 -2.47 10.16 9.49
C ASN A 52 -3.02 10.77 8.18
N THR A 53 -3.82 11.82 8.30
CA THR A 53 -4.37 12.62 7.20
C THR A 53 -3.27 13.36 6.44
N SER A 54 -2.41 14.13 7.12
CA SER A 54 -1.32 14.84 6.41
C SER A 54 -0.29 13.87 5.85
N LEU A 55 -0.03 12.74 6.51
CA LEU A 55 0.84 11.70 5.99
C LEU A 55 0.30 11.10 4.68
N GLN A 56 -1.00 10.87 4.59
CA GLN A 56 -1.65 10.41 3.36
C GLN A 56 -1.55 11.47 2.25
N THR A 57 -1.82 12.73 2.57
CA THR A 57 -1.69 13.84 1.63
C THR A 57 -0.26 13.92 1.11
N ALA A 58 0.74 13.92 1.99
CA ALA A 58 2.16 13.96 1.64
C ALA A 58 2.58 12.79 0.73
N ALA A 59 2.06 11.59 0.98
CA ALA A 59 2.32 10.43 0.13
C ALA A 59 1.71 10.55 -1.29
N ARG A 60 0.66 11.38 -1.46
CA ARG A 60 0.01 11.65 -2.75
C ARG A 60 0.61 12.87 -3.47
N THR A 61 1.17 13.82 -2.73
CA THR A 61 1.73 15.07 -3.29
C THR A 61 2.91 14.80 -4.24
N SER A 62 3.81 13.89 -3.88
CA SER A 62 5.01 13.62 -4.67
C SER A 62 5.33 12.13 -4.72
N LYS A 63 5.66 11.62 -5.93
CA LYS A 63 6.14 10.24 -6.12
C LYS A 63 7.41 9.98 -5.30
N THR A 64 8.27 10.98 -5.14
CA THR A 64 9.50 10.86 -4.35
C THR A 64 9.19 10.74 -2.86
N TRP A 65 8.27 11.57 -2.34
CA TRP A 65 7.86 11.49 -0.94
C TRP A 65 7.15 10.18 -0.65
N SER A 66 6.31 9.71 -1.58
CA SER A 66 5.70 8.38 -1.52
C SER A 66 6.76 7.28 -1.34
N ARG A 67 7.82 7.28 -2.16
CA ARG A 67 8.92 6.30 -2.05
C ARG A 67 9.65 6.39 -0.71
N ILE A 68 9.92 7.60 -0.21
CA ILE A 68 10.57 7.82 1.09
C ILE A 68 9.67 7.30 2.22
N ILE A 69 8.36 7.58 2.19
CA ILE A 69 7.42 7.12 3.21
C ILE A 69 7.30 5.58 3.18
N LEU A 70 7.21 4.99 2.00
CA LEU A 70 7.03 3.54 1.81
C LEU A 70 8.28 2.70 2.11
N SER A 71 9.48 3.30 2.04
CA SER A 71 10.72 2.63 2.42
C SER A 71 10.83 2.41 3.93
N ASN A 72 10.16 3.24 4.75
CA ASN A 72 10.11 3.04 6.20
C ASN A 72 8.95 2.12 6.61
N LYS A 73 9.26 1.01 7.29
CA LYS A 73 8.26 0.03 7.74
C LYS A 73 7.20 0.62 8.69
N LYS A 74 7.59 1.52 9.60
CA LYS A 74 6.65 2.12 10.58
C LYS A 74 5.67 3.06 9.88
N LEU A 75 6.16 3.97 9.05
CA LEU A 75 5.34 4.91 8.28
C LEU A 75 4.41 4.19 7.31
N ARG A 76 4.93 3.22 6.55
CA ARG A 76 4.12 2.39 5.66
C ARG A 76 2.99 1.66 6.38
N ASN A 77 3.27 1.08 7.55
CA ASN A 77 2.26 0.36 8.32
C ASN A 77 1.17 1.30 8.86
N ARG A 78 1.55 2.52 9.29
CA ARG A 78 0.59 3.55 9.70
C ARG A 78 -0.31 3.95 8.53
N LEU A 79 0.29 4.28 7.38
CA LEU A 79 -0.44 4.67 6.17
C LEU A 79 -1.42 3.56 5.72
N ASN A 80 -0.95 2.32 5.62
CA ASN A 80 -1.79 1.18 5.23
C ASN A 80 -2.95 0.92 6.20
N HIS A 81 -2.71 1.10 7.51
CA HIS A 81 -3.76 0.92 8.51
C HIS A 81 -4.82 2.02 8.39
N PHE A 82 -4.39 3.27 8.20
CA PHE A 82 -5.28 4.40 7.99
C PHE A 82 -6.13 4.24 6.73
N GLU A 83 -5.53 3.84 5.60
CA GLU A 83 -6.28 3.54 4.38
C GLU A 83 -7.28 2.39 4.55
N LEU A 84 -6.92 1.37 5.33
CA LEU A 84 -7.81 0.27 5.65
C LEU A 84 -9.00 0.75 6.52
N ALA A 85 -8.75 1.61 7.50
CA ALA A 85 -9.79 2.22 8.33
C ALA A 85 -10.75 3.06 7.50
N ILE A 86 -10.26 3.86 6.56
CA ILE A 86 -11.10 4.61 5.62
C ILE A 86 -11.96 3.66 4.77
N LYS A 87 -11.36 2.61 4.18
CA LYS A 87 -12.08 1.65 3.33
C LYS A 87 -13.19 0.91 4.06
N LEU A 88 -12.98 0.62 5.33
CA LEU A 88 -13.91 -0.12 6.17
C LEU A 88 -14.89 0.80 6.92
N GLY A 89 -14.68 2.11 6.88
CA GLY A 89 -15.46 3.10 7.62
C GLY A 89 -15.26 3.07 9.14
N SER A 90 -14.34 2.25 9.66
CA SER A 90 -14.10 2.13 11.10
C SER A 90 -12.70 1.61 11.43
N GLU A 91 -12.08 2.22 12.44
CA GLU A 91 -10.79 1.79 12.98
C GLU A 91 -10.89 0.44 13.71
N SER A 92 -12.00 0.17 14.41
CA SER A 92 -12.23 -1.11 15.09
C SER A 92 -12.29 -2.26 14.09
N LEU A 93 -12.96 -2.03 12.96
CA LEU A 93 -13.05 -3.00 11.86
C LEU A 93 -11.68 -3.21 11.20
N ALA A 94 -10.92 -2.14 10.95
CA ALA A 94 -9.55 -2.26 10.44
C ALA A 94 -8.63 -3.07 11.36
N ASN A 95 -8.74 -2.87 12.68
CA ASN A 95 -8.00 -3.64 13.67
C ASN A 95 -8.41 -5.12 13.67
N PHE A 96 -9.71 -5.40 13.59
CA PHE A 96 -10.24 -6.75 13.45
C PHE A 96 -9.69 -7.46 12.20
N TYR A 97 -9.77 -6.82 11.03
CA TYR A 97 -9.24 -7.36 9.79
C TYR A 97 -7.73 -7.60 9.86
N ARG A 98 -6.97 -6.70 10.47
CA ARG A 98 -5.51 -6.86 10.61
C ARG A 98 -5.14 -8.05 11.49
N LYS A 99 -5.85 -8.25 12.61
CA LYS A 99 -5.66 -9.38 13.53
C LYS A 99 -6.09 -10.70 12.89
N ASN A 100 -7.18 -10.70 12.13
CA ASN A 100 -7.77 -11.90 11.55
C ASN A 100 -7.33 -12.20 10.12
N LYS A 101 -6.45 -11.38 9.49
CA LYS A 101 -5.97 -11.60 8.11
C LYS A 101 -5.38 -12.99 7.85
N ARG A 102 -4.84 -13.65 8.88
CA ARG A 102 -4.31 -15.04 8.81
C ARG A 102 -5.40 -16.10 8.99
N LYS A 103 -6.52 -15.74 9.62
CA LYS A 103 -7.63 -16.62 9.96
C LYS A 103 -8.79 -16.52 8.98
N ILE A 104 -8.93 -15.41 8.25
CA ILE A 104 -9.87 -15.30 7.13
C ILE A 104 -9.32 -16.21 6.04
N PRO A 105 -9.92 -17.38 5.79
CA PRO A 105 -9.45 -18.24 4.73
C PRO A 105 -9.54 -17.45 3.42
N LYS A 106 -8.47 -17.46 2.63
CA LYS A 106 -8.58 -17.08 1.22
C LYS A 106 -9.49 -18.14 0.59
N ASP A 107 -10.79 -17.88 0.51
CA ASP A 107 -11.80 -18.75 -0.12
C ASP A 107 -11.63 -18.86 -1.65
N LYS A 108 -10.40 -18.82 -2.16
CA LYS A 108 -10.07 -18.94 -3.58
C LYS A 108 -9.60 -20.34 -3.98
N GLY A 109 -9.77 -21.35 -3.13
CA GLY A 109 -9.32 -22.72 -3.44
C GLY A 109 -9.98 -23.84 -2.65
N ARG A 110 -11.13 -23.58 -2.02
CA ARG A 110 -11.84 -24.58 -1.23
C ARG A 110 -13.14 -24.95 -1.95
N ASN A 111 -13.27 -26.22 -2.33
CA ASN A 111 -14.50 -26.83 -2.85
C ASN A 111 -15.51 -27.09 -1.71
N TYR A 112 -15.64 -26.15 -0.78
CA TYR A 112 -16.58 -26.26 0.32
C TYR A 112 -17.56 -25.10 0.26
N LEU A 113 -18.76 -25.41 0.68
CA LEU A 113 -19.85 -24.47 0.74
C LEU A 113 -19.69 -23.57 1.97
N PRO A 114 -19.90 -22.25 1.86
CA PRO A 114 -20.03 -21.43 3.05
C PRO A 114 -21.22 -21.92 3.87
N ALA A 115 -21.12 -21.77 5.19
CA ALA A 115 -22.18 -22.16 6.10
C ALA A 115 -23.53 -21.52 5.66
N CYS A 116 -24.60 -22.32 5.69
CA CYS A 116 -26.00 -21.95 5.39
C CYS A 116 -26.52 -22.12 3.94
N LYS A 117 -25.86 -22.86 3.04
CA LYS A 117 -26.47 -23.33 1.77
C LYS A 117 -26.80 -24.83 1.83
N THR A 118 -28.02 -25.22 1.47
CA THR A 118 -28.57 -26.57 1.72
C THR A 118 -28.99 -27.34 0.46
N ILE A 119 -28.62 -26.90 -0.75
CA ILE A 119 -29.07 -27.54 -1.99
C ILE A 119 -27.88 -28.02 -2.84
N VAL A 120 -27.82 -29.34 -3.02
CA VAL A 120 -26.85 -30.07 -3.83
C VAL A 120 -27.49 -30.40 -5.17
N THR A 121 -26.93 -29.93 -6.29
CA THR A 121 -27.31 -30.37 -7.63
C THR A 121 -26.18 -31.20 -8.26
N SER A 122 -26.52 -32.32 -8.89
CA SER A 122 -25.54 -33.21 -9.53
C SER A 122 -25.30 -32.83 -11.00
N THR A 123 -24.05 -32.69 -11.41
CA THR A 123 -23.62 -32.66 -12.82
C THR A 123 -22.12 -33.00 -12.83
N GLN A 124 -21.51 -33.80 -13.72
CA GLN A 124 -21.69 -34.08 -15.15
C GLN A 124 -20.95 -35.41 -15.46
N THR A 125 -21.40 -36.18 -16.44
CA THR A 125 -20.70 -37.38 -16.93
C THR A 125 -19.63 -36.97 -17.95
N THR A 126 -18.34 -37.20 -17.68
CA THR A 126 -17.27 -36.94 -18.65
C THR A 126 -16.70 -38.27 -19.17
N ILE A 127 -16.92 -38.53 -20.47
CA ILE A 127 -16.36 -39.69 -21.16
C ILE A 127 -14.95 -39.31 -21.64
N LEU A 128 -13.93 -39.98 -21.11
CA LEU A 128 -12.54 -39.84 -21.57
C LEU A 128 -12.29 -40.87 -22.67
N LYS A 129 -12.20 -40.43 -23.93
CA LYS A 129 -11.90 -41.31 -25.06
C LYS A 129 -10.42 -41.70 -25.05
N SER A 130 -10.15 -43.00 -24.92
CA SER A 130 -8.81 -43.59 -25.03
C SER A 130 -8.36 -43.61 -26.50
N LYS A 131 -7.09 -43.24 -26.77
CA LYS A 131 -6.50 -43.32 -28.12
C LYS A 131 -5.95 -44.71 -28.48
N ARG A 132 -5.96 -45.67 -27.55
CA ARG A 132 -5.53 -47.06 -27.80
C ARG A 132 -6.77 -47.95 -27.76
N ARG A 133 -6.93 -48.76 -28.80
CA ARG A 133 -8.07 -49.63 -29.11
C ARG A 133 -8.32 -50.66 -27.99
N GLY A 134 -8.97 -50.22 -26.92
CA GLY A 134 -9.31 -51.03 -25.74
C GLY A 134 -10.13 -50.19 -24.77
N ASP A 135 -11.38 -50.61 -24.57
CA ASP A 135 -12.50 -50.13 -23.74
C ASP A 135 -12.52 -48.67 -23.23
N ASP A 136 -13.60 -47.97 -23.55
CA ASP A 136 -13.90 -46.63 -23.06
C ASP A 136 -14.08 -46.66 -21.54
N LEU A 137 -13.11 -46.05 -20.82
CA LEU A 137 -13.17 -45.90 -19.38
C LEU A 137 -14.21 -44.84 -19.01
N THR A 138 -15.40 -45.27 -18.58
CA THR A 138 -16.44 -44.38 -18.04
C THR A 138 -16.13 -44.05 -16.58
N VAL A 139 -15.55 -42.88 -16.34
CA VAL A 139 -15.25 -42.40 -14.98
C VAL A 139 -16.46 -41.64 -14.43
N TYR A 140 -17.18 -42.25 -13.48
CA TYR A 140 -18.24 -41.58 -12.73
C TYR A 140 -17.62 -40.71 -11.63
N THR A 141 -17.45 -39.42 -11.90
CA THR A 141 -17.10 -38.47 -10.84
C THR A 141 -18.36 -37.81 -10.30
N LYS A 142 -18.80 -38.23 -9.11
CA LYS A 142 -19.82 -37.51 -8.36
C LYS A 142 -19.21 -36.20 -7.86
N ARG A 143 -19.40 -35.13 -8.62
CA ARG A 143 -19.07 -33.76 -8.17
C ARG A 143 -20.35 -33.12 -7.67
N PHE A 144 -20.41 -32.92 -6.36
CA PHE A 144 -21.48 -32.18 -5.74
C PHE A 144 -21.24 -30.70 -6.01
N LYS A 145 -22.05 -30.12 -6.90
CA LYS A 145 -22.12 -28.68 -7.07
C LYS A 145 -23.21 -28.18 -6.14
N LEU A 146 -22.88 -27.19 -5.35
CA LEU A 146 -23.80 -26.63 -4.37
C LEU A 146 -24.27 -25.29 -4.91
N CYS A 147 -25.59 -25.14 -5.07
CA CYS A 147 -26.23 -23.96 -5.68
C CYS A 147 -26.04 -22.70 -4.83
#